data_AF-A0A7X9FPY7-F1
#
_entry.id   AF-A0A7X9FPY7-F1
#
_cell.length_a   1.000
_cell.length_b   1.000
_cell.length_c   1.000
_cell.angle_alpha   90.00
_cell.angle_beta   90.00
_cell.angle_gamma   90.00
#
_symmetry.space_group_name_H-M   'P 1'
#
loop_
_entity.id
_entity.type
_entity.pdbx_description
1 polymer ?
#
loop_
_entity_poly.entity_id
_entity_poly.type
_entity_poly.pdbx_seq_one_letter_code
_entity_poly.pdbx_strand_id
1 'polypeptide(L)'
;MGTKDSNHSNKSSQCSFPTDDNELRELLSPEQYYVVKQNGTEAPFDNKYWDNKEEGIYVNIISGVPLFSSKDKFDSGTGWPSFRKPISNNAVVIEPDSSHGMLRNEVRSTLSDAHLGHVFDDGPGPTGSRYCINSAALRFVPLKEMEAKGYGNLIHLFDTSSQRLQSQSQSSKATFAAGCFWGVEEAFRKLPGVLNTKVGYTGGHVENPSYEEVCSDSTGHAEAIEIEFDPSIVSYRDLVSVFFNIHNPTTLNGQGPDIGTQYRSAIFYHTPEQKAQAEAVKAALVADGQFEKTIVTEILPASAFYEAEEYHQRYLEKKGRASCR
;
A
#
# COMPACT_ATOMS: atom_id res chain seq x y z
N MET A 1 -21.34 60.65 -4.83
CA MET A 1 -21.34 59.46 -5.72
C MET A 1 -20.18 58.58 -5.33
N GLY A 2 -20.45 57.47 -4.63
CA GLY A 2 -19.43 56.55 -4.14
C GLY A 2 -19.16 55.43 -5.15
N THR A 3 -17.88 55.25 -5.48
CA THR A 3 -17.30 54.10 -6.18
C THR A 3 -17.43 52.83 -5.32
N LYS A 4 -17.85 51.71 -5.91
CA LYS A 4 -17.45 50.38 -5.44
C LYS A 4 -17.20 49.44 -6.61
N ASP A 5 -15.96 48.98 -6.61
CA ASP A 5 -15.35 48.05 -7.54
C ASP A 5 -16.09 46.72 -7.63
N SER A 6 -16.26 46.28 -8.85
CA SER A 6 -16.65 44.93 -9.24
C SER A 6 -15.51 43.97 -8.94
N ASN A 7 -15.72 43.03 -8.02
CA ASN A 7 -14.87 41.85 -7.90
C ASN A 7 -15.76 40.60 -8.04
N HIS A 8 -15.86 40.11 -9.27
CA HIS A 8 -16.47 38.82 -9.60
C HIS A 8 -15.45 37.72 -9.31
N SER A 9 -15.53 37.11 -8.12
CA SER A 9 -14.89 35.83 -7.86
C SER A 9 -15.79 34.70 -8.38
N ASN A 10 -15.32 34.10 -9.46
CA ASN A 10 -15.82 32.93 -10.15
C ASN A 10 -16.10 31.76 -9.17
N LYS A 11 -17.37 31.48 -8.84
CA LYS A 11 -17.76 30.26 -8.10
C LYS A 11 -17.96 29.13 -9.10
N SER A 12 -17.00 28.21 -9.13
CA SER A 12 -17.12 26.91 -9.77
C SER A 12 -18.36 26.17 -9.27
N SER A 13 -19.15 25.64 -10.20
CA SER A 13 -20.37 24.88 -9.98
C SER A 13 -20.23 23.81 -8.88
N GLN A 14 -20.74 24.11 -7.69
CA GLN A 14 -20.86 23.17 -6.57
C GLN A 14 -22.07 22.27 -6.80
N CYS A 15 -21.88 20.95 -6.72
CA CYS A 15 -22.97 20.01 -6.55
C CYS A 15 -23.74 20.38 -5.26
N SER A 16 -24.96 20.89 -5.39
CA SER A 16 -25.81 21.26 -4.26
C SER A 16 -26.46 20.00 -3.69
N PHE A 17 -26.22 19.70 -2.42
CA PHE A 17 -26.95 18.71 -1.63
C PHE A 17 -27.62 19.41 -0.44
N PRO A 18 -28.70 18.85 0.13
CA PRO A 18 -29.41 19.48 1.24
C PRO A 18 -28.51 19.67 2.46
N THR A 19 -28.52 20.88 3.01
CA THR A 19 -27.82 21.21 4.26
C THR A 19 -28.75 21.70 5.36
N ASP A 20 -30.00 22.05 5.01
CA ASP A 20 -31.01 22.49 5.95
C ASP A 20 -31.58 21.31 6.75
N ASP A 21 -31.85 21.53 8.04
CA ASP A 21 -32.29 20.47 8.94
C ASP A 21 -33.66 19.90 8.56
N ASN A 22 -34.59 20.75 8.11
CA ASN A 22 -35.93 20.31 7.74
C ASN A 22 -35.87 19.49 6.45
N GLU A 23 -35.10 19.94 5.46
CA GLU A 23 -34.89 19.19 4.21
C GLU A 23 -34.26 17.82 4.49
N LEU A 24 -33.28 17.75 5.40
CA LEU A 24 -32.66 16.50 5.79
C LEU A 24 -33.63 15.55 6.51
N ARG A 25 -34.54 16.06 7.34
CA ARG A 25 -35.58 15.26 8.00
C ARG A 25 -36.65 14.74 7.05
N GLU A 26 -36.91 15.46 5.96
CA GLU A 26 -37.81 14.98 4.89
C GLU A 26 -37.13 13.95 3.99
N LEU A 27 -35.83 14.12 3.73
CA LEU A 27 -35.06 13.25 2.85
C LEU A 27 -34.66 11.91 3.51
N LEU A 28 -34.29 11.95 4.79
CA LEU A 28 -33.70 10.81 5.51
C LEU A 28 -34.73 10.10 6.38
N SER A 29 -34.57 8.78 6.54
CA SER A 29 -35.31 8.07 7.58
C SER A 29 -34.90 8.57 8.98
N PRO A 30 -35.73 8.37 10.02
CA PRO A 30 -35.38 8.75 11.39
C PRO A 30 -34.04 8.19 11.87
N GLU A 31 -33.73 6.93 11.54
CA GLU A 31 -32.45 6.29 11.87
C GLU A 31 -31.28 6.90 11.10
N GLN A 32 -31.46 7.15 9.79
CA GLN A 32 -30.43 7.78 8.96
C GLN A 32 -30.10 9.18 9.49
N TYR A 33 -31.12 9.99 9.79
CA TYR A 33 -30.95 11.30 10.38
C TYR A 33 -30.24 11.22 11.75
N TYR A 34 -30.68 10.30 12.62
CA TYR A 34 -30.06 10.05 13.93
C TYR A 34 -28.56 9.73 13.80
N VAL A 35 -28.19 8.84 12.89
CA VAL A 35 -26.80 8.49 12.63
C VAL A 35 -26.02 9.69 12.08
N VAL A 36 -26.44 10.25 10.94
CA VAL A 36 -25.60 11.20 10.20
C VAL A 36 -25.54 12.61 10.80
N LYS A 37 -26.58 13.05 11.52
CA LYS A 37 -26.65 14.40 12.13
C LYS A 37 -26.53 14.42 13.64
N GLN A 38 -26.97 13.36 14.33
CA GLN A 38 -26.93 13.29 15.80
C GLN A 38 -25.81 12.38 16.31
N ASN A 39 -24.89 11.97 15.42
CA ASN A 39 -23.75 11.09 15.71
C ASN A 39 -24.17 9.77 16.37
N GLY A 40 -25.35 9.26 16.00
CA GLY A 40 -25.87 7.99 16.47
C GLY A 40 -25.14 6.79 15.88
N THR A 41 -25.42 5.60 16.42
CA THR A 41 -24.92 4.32 15.89
C THR A 41 -26.10 3.37 15.71
N GLU A 42 -26.22 2.77 14.53
CA GLU A 42 -27.25 1.76 14.22
C GLU A 42 -26.96 0.42 14.91
N ALA A 43 -27.93 -0.49 14.98
CA ALA A 43 -27.72 -1.80 15.59
C ALA A 43 -26.78 -2.71 14.77
N PRO A 44 -25.91 -3.50 15.42
CA PRO A 44 -25.09 -4.49 14.72
C PRO A 44 -25.95 -5.66 14.24
N PHE A 45 -25.59 -6.25 13.09
CA PHE A 45 -26.27 -7.40 12.46
C PHE A 45 -27.72 -7.19 12.02
N ASP A 46 -28.33 -6.07 12.40
CA ASP A 46 -29.66 -5.65 11.97
C ASP A 46 -29.56 -4.33 11.21
N ASN A 47 -28.77 -4.32 10.15
CA ASN A 47 -28.61 -3.18 9.27
C ASN A 47 -28.46 -3.61 7.82
N LYS A 48 -28.47 -2.64 6.90
CA LYS A 48 -28.64 -2.94 5.48
C LYS A 48 -27.40 -3.56 4.81
N TYR A 49 -26.19 -3.25 5.29
CA TYR A 49 -24.96 -3.54 4.53
C TYR A 49 -23.91 -4.37 5.28
N TRP A 50 -24.19 -4.84 6.50
CA TRP A 50 -23.23 -5.67 7.24
C TRP A 50 -22.82 -6.92 6.44
N ASP A 51 -23.76 -7.64 5.84
CA ASP A 51 -23.50 -8.87 5.09
C ASP A 51 -23.36 -8.67 3.57
N ASN A 52 -23.64 -7.48 3.04
CA ASN A 52 -23.57 -7.23 1.59
C ASN A 52 -22.20 -7.61 0.99
N LYS A 53 -22.22 -8.43 -0.07
CA LYS A 53 -21.04 -8.90 -0.82
C LYS A 53 -21.03 -8.48 -2.29
N GLU A 54 -22.02 -7.71 -2.74
CA GLU A 54 -22.10 -7.28 -4.14
C GLU A 54 -20.93 -6.35 -4.53
N GLU A 55 -20.52 -6.40 -5.80
CA GLU A 55 -19.54 -5.47 -6.35
C GLU A 55 -20.16 -4.09 -6.58
N GLY A 56 -19.50 -3.04 -6.09
CA GLY A 56 -19.97 -1.66 -6.21
C GLY A 56 -19.33 -0.73 -5.19
N ILE A 57 -19.84 0.50 -5.12
CA ILE A 57 -19.34 1.52 -4.21
C ILE A 57 -20.40 1.92 -3.19
N TYR A 58 -19.92 2.40 -2.04
CA TYR A 58 -20.72 3.00 -0.99
C TYR A 58 -20.52 4.50 -1.05
N VAL A 59 -21.62 5.22 -1.21
CA VAL A 59 -21.63 6.68 -1.32
C VAL A 59 -22.31 7.29 -0.10
N ASN A 60 -21.94 8.53 0.22
CA ASN A 60 -22.61 9.30 1.26
C ASN A 60 -24.11 9.41 0.95
N ILE A 61 -24.97 9.15 1.93
CA ILE A 61 -26.41 9.15 1.72
C ILE A 61 -26.99 10.54 1.38
N ILE A 62 -26.35 11.62 1.87
CA ILE A 62 -26.77 13.01 1.64
C ILE A 62 -26.20 13.54 0.32
N SER A 63 -24.87 13.53 0.18
CA SER A 63 -24.20 14.21 -0.94
C SER A 63 -23.95 13.32 -2.15
N GLY A 64 -24.09 12.00 -1.99
CA GLY A 64 -23.81 11.04 -3.05
C GLY A 64 -22.33 10.91 -3.41
N VAL A 65 -21.41 11.52 -2.66
CA VAL A 65 -19.97 11.38 -2.91
C VAL A 65 -19.50 9.95 -2.59
N PRO A 66 -18.64 9.35 -3.42
CA PRO A 66 -18.05 8.04 -3.14
C PRO A 66 -17.19 8.05 -1.88
N LEU A 67 -17.45 7.12 -0.97
CA LEU A 67 -16.72 6.99 0.30
C LEU A 67 -15.89 5.72 0.35
N PHE A 68 -16.48 4.57 0.04
CA PHE A 68 -15.83 3.26 0.16
C PHE A 68 -16.11 2.36 -1.04
N SER A 69 -15.19 1.46 -1.34
CA SER A 69 -15.34 0.43 -2.37
C SER A 69 -15.64 -0.93 -1.72
N SER A 70 -16.50 -1.75 -2.34
CA SER A 70 -16.68 -3.12 -1.86
C SER A 70 -15.41 -3.98 -2.00
N LYS A 71 -14.43 -3.57 -2.82
CA LYS A 71 -13.10 -4.20 -2.86
C LYS A 71 -12.30 -4.04 -1.57
N ASP A 72 -12.58 -3.01 -0.78
CA ASP A 72 -11.95 -2.77 0.53
C ASP A 72 -12.80 -3.26 1.69
N LYS A 73 -14.03 -3.72 1.43
CA LYS A 73 -14.92 -4.29 2.45
C LYS A 73 -14.40 -5.65 2.92
N PHE A 74 -14.52 -5.91 4.21
CA PHE A 74 -14.21 -7.20 4.81
C PHE A 74 -15.17 -7.51 5.96
N ASP A 75 -15.18 -8.77 6.39
CA ASP A 75 -15.94 -9.21 7.56
C ASP A 75 -15.10 -9.04 8.81
N SER A 76 -15.50 -8.12 9.69
CA SER A 76 -14.84 -7.87 10.97
C SER A 76 -15.47 -8.62 12.15
N GLY A 77 -16.59 -9.32 11.92
CA GLY A 77 -17.39 -9.92 13.00
C GLY A 77 -18.11 -8.93 13.90
N THR A 78 -18.05 -7.62 13.62
CA THR A 78 -18.70 -6.59 14.47
C THR A 78 -20.18 -6.39 14.19
N GLY A 79 -20.67 -6.82 13.03
CA GLY A 79 -22.06 -6.61 12.61
C GLY A 79 -22.31 -5.28 11.91
N TRP A 80 -21.29 -4.49 11.60
CA TRP A 80 -21.36 -3.31 10.72
C TRP A 80 -20.49 -3.48 9.48
N PRO A 81 -20.80 -2.83 8.34
CA PRO A 81 -19.91 -2.84 7.18
C PRO A 81 -18.55 -2.24 7.56
N SER A 82 -17.50 -3.03 7.31
CA SER A 82 -16.13 -2.69 7.68
C SER A 82 -15.24 -2.61 6.45
N PHE A 83 -14.38 -1.58 6.39
CA PHE A 83 -13.50 -1.32 5.24
C PHE A 83 -12.06 -1.11 5.69
N ARG A 84 -11.10 -1.49 4.84
CA ARG A 84 -9.66 -1.27 5.09
C ARG A 84 -9.22 0.18 4.88
N LYS A 85 -9.88 0.87 3.95
CA LYS A 85 -9.57 2.26 3.56
C LYS A 85 -10.74 2.92 2.81
N PRO A 86 -10.82 4.26 2.80
CA PRO A 86 -11.72 4.99 1.90
C PRO A 86 -11.25 4.91 0.43
N ILE A 87 -12.14 5.25 -0.51
CA ILE A 87 -11.83 5.36 -1.95
C ILE A 87 -10.76 6.43 -2.21
N SER A 88 -10.71 7.47 -1.39
CA SER A 88 -9.72 8.54 -1.44
C SER A 88 -9.49 9.13 -0.05
N ASN A 89 -8.26 9.56 0.24
CA ASN A 89 -7.93 10.23 1.51
C ASN A 89 -8.73 11.54 1.73
N ASN A 90 -9.27 12.13 0.66
CA ASN A 90 -10.07 13.35 0.77
C ASN A 90 -11.58 13.08 0.94
N ALA A 91 -12.02 11.81 0.87
CA ALA A 91 -13.43 11.45 0.97
C ALA A 91 -13.96 11.55 2.42
N VAL A 92 -13.07 11.35 3.39
CA VAL A 92 -13.39 11.34 4.82
C VAL A 92 -12.38 12.18 5.61
N VAL A 93 -12.83 12.69 6.76
CA VAL A 93 -12.01 13.33 7.79
C VAL A 93 -12.11 12.49 9.07
N ILE A 94 -11.01 12.43 9.80
CA ILE A 94 -10.91 11.71 11.07
C ILE A 94 -10.81 12.75 12.20
N GLU A 95 -11.73 12.68 13.16
CA GLU A 95 -11.78 13.58 14.31
C GLU A 95 -11.74 12.80 15.64
N PRO A 96 -11.02 13.29 16.66
CA PRO A 96 -11.07 12.69 17.99
C PRO A 96 -12.48 12.78 18.59
N ASP A 97 -13.03 11.65 19.04
CA ASP A 97 -14.31 11.53 19.74
C ASP A 97 -14.07 11.03 21.17
N SER A 98 -14.38 11.88 22.15
CA SER A 98 -14.29 11.55 23.59
C SER A 98 -15.66 11.30 24.24
N SER A 99 -16.71 11.14 23.44
CA SER A 99 -18.08 10.97 23.92
C SER A 99 -18.26 9.63 24.63
N HIS A 100 -19.25 9.54 25.52
CA HIS A 100 -19.55 8.33 26.30
C HIS A 100 -18.37 7.79 27.14
N GLY A 101 -17.37 8.63 27.43
CA GLY A 101 -16.19 8.25 28.23
C GLY A 101 -15.20 7.34 27.49
N MET A 102 -15.30 7.23 26.16
CA MET A 102 -14.39 6.45 25.32
C MET A 102 -13.57 7.39 24.44
N LEU A 103 -12.29 7.07 24.21
CA LEU A 103 -11.47 7.76 23.20
C LEU A 103 -11.50 6.95 21.91
N ARG A 104 -12.10 7.53 20.86
CA ARG A 104 -12.24 6.91 19.54
C ARG A 104 -11.87 7.93 18.46
N ASN A 105 -11.65 7.44 17.24
CA ASN A 105 -11.45 8.27 16.06
C ASN A 105 -12.72 8.21 15.22
N GLU A 106 -13.51 9.28 15.25
CA GLU A 106 -14.72 9.43 14.44
C GLU A 106 -14.36 9.63 12.97
N VAL A 107 -15.13 9.01 12.09
CA VAL A 107 -15.02 9.17 10.65
C VAL A 107 -16.22 9.99 10.18
N ARG A 108 -15.95 11.17 9.60
CA ARG A 108 -16.97 12.07 9.03
C ARG A 108 -16.76 12.23 7.53
N SER A 109 -17.83 12.46 6.78
CA SER A 109 -17.70 12.79 5.36
C SER A 109 -17.16 14.21 5.19
N THR A 110 -16.08 14.37 4.43
CA THR A 110 -15.44 15.68 4.22
C THR A 110 -16.40 16.73 3.66
N LEU A 111 -17.32 16.33 2.78
CA LEU A 111 -18.15 17.29 2.05
C LEU A 111 -19.44 17.66 2.80
N SER A 112 -20.11 16.70 3.43
CA SER A 112 -21.40 16.93 4.10
C SER A 112 -21.33 16.99 5.62
N ASP A 113 -20.15 16.77 6.21
CA ASP A 113 -19.95 16.65 7.66
C ASP A 113 -20.85 15.57 8.30
N ALA A 114 -21.30 14.59 7.51
CA ALA A 114 -22.11 13.49 8.01
C ALA A 114 -21.26 12.55 8.87
N HIS A 115 -21.74 12.22 10.07
CA HIS A 115 -21.18 11.14 10.86
C HIS A 115 -21.33 9.81 10.11
N LEU A 116 -20.22 9.08 9.94
CA LEU A 116 -20.21 7.79 9.25
C LEU A 116 -20.01 6.64 10.23
N GLY A 117 -19.12 6.80 11.22
CA GLY A 117 -18.78 5.76 12.19
C GLY A 117 -17.41 6.05 12.81
N HIS A 118 -16.61 5.01 13.02
CA HIS A 118 -15.31 5.13 13.66
C HIS A 118 -14.23 4.30 12.95
N VAL A 119 -12.98 4.71 13.09
CA VAL A 119 -11.81 3.96 12.61
C VAL A 119 -10.99 3.46 13.79
N PHE A 120 -10.51 2.22 13.67
CA PHE A 120 -9.72 1.51 14.67
C PHE A 120 -8.45 0.92 14.03
N ASP A 121 -7.40 0.74 14.82
CA ASP A 121 -6.11 0.21 14.36
C ASP A 121 -5.99 -1.33 14.49
N ASP A 122 -7.12 -2.03 14.41
CA ASP A 122 -7.25 -3.50 14.55
C ASP A 122 -7.75 -4.17 13.25
N GLY A 123 -7.58 -3.50 12.10
CA GLY A 123 -7.97 -4.00 10.79
C GLY A 123 -6.96 -4.93 10.13
N PRO A 124 -7.38 -5.67 9.09
CA PRO A 124 -6.53 -6.62 8.38
C PRO A 124 -5.63 -5.93 7.34
N GLY A 125 -4.50 -6.57 7.03
CA GLY A 125 -3.57 -6.11 6.00
C GLY A 125 -2.64 -4.98 6.47
N PRO A 126 -1.83 -4.41 5.56
CA PRO A 126 -0.72 -3.54 5.92
C PRO A 126 -1.15 -2.19 6.50
N THR A 127 -2.36 -1.72 6.17
CA THR A 127 -2.90 -0.46 6.72
C THR A 127 -3.21 -0.58 8.21
N GLY A 128 -3.52 -1.79 8.70
CA GLY A 128 -3.98 -2.02 10.07
C GLY A 128 -5.30 -1.34 10.42
N SER A 129 -5.96 -0.63 9.49
CA SER A 129 -7.14 0.18 9.78
C SER A 129 -8.44 -0.59 9.53
N ARG A 130 -9.38 -0.45 10.45
CA ARG A 130 -10.76 -0.91 10.33
C ARG A 130 -11.70 0.28 10.42
N TYR A 131 -12.19 0.73 9.27
CA TYR A 131 -13.28 1.70 9.18
C TYR A 131 -14.60 0.96 9.42
N CYS A 132 -15.15 1.09 10.62
CA CYS A 132 -16.42 0.50 11.04
C CYS A 132 -17.53 1.54 10.84
N ILE A 133 -18.34 1.36 9.80
CA ILE A 133 -19.22 2.41 9.29
C ILE A 133 -20.68 2.01 9.45
N ASN A 134 -21.56 2.96 9.75
CA ASN A 134 -22.99 2.74 9.78
C ASN A 134 -23.55 2.63 8.36
N SER A 135 -24.32 1.58 8.08
CA SER A 135 -25.09 1.41 6.86
C SER A 135 -26.07 2.54 6.62
N ALA A 136 -26.69 3.08 7.69
CA ALA A 136 -27.60 4.22 7.64
C ALA A 136 -26.94 5.50 7.10
N ALA A 137 -25.61 5.62 7.18
CA ALA A 137 -24.88 6.75 6.58
C ALA A 137 -24.56 6.55 5.09
N LEU A 138 -24.83 5.36 4.56
CA LEU A 138 -24.39 4.93 3.24
C LEU A 138 -25.57 4.65 2.30
N ARG A 139 -25.31 4.84 1.01
CA ARG A 139 -26.10 4.27 -0.08
C ARG A 139 -25.18 3.42 -0.95
N PHE A 140 -25.55 2.16 -1.18
CA PHE A 140 -24.81 1.29 -2.09
C PHE A 140 -25.21 1.55 -3.55
N VAL A 141 -24.23 1.57 -4.44
CA VAL A 141 -24.39 1.65 -5.90
C VAL A 141 -23.73 0.41 -6.51
N PRO A 142 -24.52 -0.57 -6.99
CA PRO A 142 -23.98 -1.76 -7.64
C PRO A 142 -23.15 -1.40 -8.88
N LEU A 143 -22.09 -2.16 -9.16
CA LEU A 143 -21.18 -1.94 -10.29
C LEU A 143 -21.93 -1.77 -11.62
N LYS A 144 -22.91 -2.63 -11.87
CA LYS A 144 -23.78 -2.60 -13.07
C LYS A 144 -24.58 -1.30 -13.25
N GLU A 145 -24.75 -0.51 -12.20
CA GLU A 145 -25.49 0.76 -12.20
C GLU A 145 -24.58 1.99 -12.08
N MET A 146 -23.27 1.80 -11.84
CA MET A 146 -22.35 2.90 -11.57
C MET A 146 -22.27 3.89 -12.72
N GLU A 147 -22.15 3.41 -13.97
CA GLU A 147 -22.08 4.30 -15.14
C GLU A 147 -23.35 5.14 -15.29
N ALA A 148 -24.52 4.48 -15.27
CA ALA A 148 -25.82 5.13 -15.39
C ALA A 148 -26.09 6.14 -14.26
N LYS A 149 -25.48 5.95 -13.08
CA LYS A 149 -25.59 6.83 -11.92
C LYS A 149 -24.48 7.88 -11.82
N GLY A 150 -23.64 8.02 -12.85
CA GLY A 150 -22.60 9.06 -12.92
C GLY A 150 -21.29 8.73 -12.20
N TYR A 151 -21.07 7.46 -11.84
CA TYR A 151 -19.85 6.97 -11.20
C TYR A 151 -18.96 6.15 -12.15
N GLY A 152 -19.11 6.37 -13.46
CA GLY A 152 -18.38 5.61 -14.50
C GLY A 152 -16.86 5.70 -14.36
N ASN A 153 -16.35 6.84 -13.89
CA ASN A 153 -14.92 7.05 -13.63
C ASN A 153 -14.35 6.13 -12.54
N LEU A 154 -15.19 5.51 -11.70
CA LEU A 154 -14.77 4.58 -10.64
C LEU A 154 -14.91 3.11 -11.02
N ILE A 155 -15.40 2.81 -12.23
CA ILE A 155 -15.52 1.42 -12.72
C ILE A 155 -14.15 0.74 -12.78
N HIS A 156 -13.08 1.49 -13.04
CA HIS A 156 -11.70 0.98 -13.05
C HIS A 156 -11.29 0.30 -11.73
N LEU A 157 -11.92 0.64 -10.60
CA LEU A 157 -11.69 -0.03 -9.31
C LEU A 157 -12.07 -1.52 -9.33
N PHE A 158 -12.89 -1.94 -10.29
CA PHE A 158 -13.42 -3.29 -10.42
C PHE A 158 -12.88 -4.02 -11.66
N ASP A 159 -12.13 -3.32 -12.51
CA ASP A 159 -11.54 -3.90 -13.72
C ASP A 159 -10.17 -4.51 -13.42
N THR A 160 -10.10 -5.84 -13.48
CA THR A 160 -8.91 -6.66 -13.25
C THR A 160 -7.81 -6.47 -14.31
N SER A 161 -8.12 -5.80 -15.44
CA SER A 161 -7.14 -5.45 -16.48
C SER A 161 -6.51 -4.08 -16.23
N SER A 162 -7.33 -3.09 -15.84
CA SER A 162 -6.85 -1.77 -15.39
C SER A 162 -6.02 -1.84 -14.10
N GLN A 163 -6.34 -2.75 -13.17
CA GLN A 163 -5.51 -2.99 -11.97
C GLN A 163 -4.12 -3.56 -12.31
N ARG A 164 -3.99 -4.38 -13.36
CA ARG A 164 -2.71 -4.92 -13.84
C ARG A 164 -1.87 -3.90 -14.61
N LEU A 165 -2.52 -3.00 -15.35
CA LEU A 165 -1.86 -1.91 -16.07
C LEU A 165 -1.47 -0.76 -15.15
N GLN A 166 -2.30 -0.43 -14.14
CA GLN A 166 -1.93 0.53 -13.10
C GLN A 166 -0.82 0.01 -12.21
N SER A 167 -0.84 -1.27 -11.80
CA SER A 167 0.25 -1.85 -11.01
C SER A 167 1.57 -1.90 -11.76
N GLN A 168 1.56 -2.07 -13.09
CA GLN A 168 2.77 -1.92 -13.94
C GLN A 168 3.19 -0.46 -14.15
N SER A 169 2.27 0.50 -14.14
CA SER A 169 2.59 1.93 -14.25
C SER A 169 3.03 2.59 -12.93
N GLN A 170 2.72 1.95 -11.79
CA GLN A 170 3.15 2.35 -10.46
C GLN A 170 4.25 1.46 -9.89
N SER A 171 4.59 0.34 -10.54
CA SER A 171 5.66 -0.51 -10.06
C SER A 171 7.00 0.21 -10.12
N SER A 172 7.79 0.03 -9.07
CA SER A 172 9.17 0.48 -8.98
C SER A 172 10.09 -0.73 -8.91
N LYS A 173 11.34 -0.54 -9.32
CA LYS A 173 12.37 -1.59 -9.26
C LYS A 173 13.32 -1.37 -8.09
N ALA A 174 13.71 -2.45 -7.41
CA ALA A 174 14.79 -2.45 -6.44
C ALA A 174 15.74 -3.61 -6.76
N THR A 175 17.06 -3.39 -6.62
CA THR A 175 18.06 -4.41 -6.88
C THR A 175 19.04 -4.54 -5.72
N PHE A 176 19.18 -5.75 -5.19
CA PHE A 176 19.98 -6.03 -3.99
C PHE A 176 20.84 -7.28 -4.18
N ALA A 177 22.02 -7.31 -3.57
CA ALA A 177 22.90 -8.48 -3.43
C ALA A 177 23.21 -8.69 -1.94
N ALA A 178 22.93 -9.88 -1.42
CA ALA A 178 22.97 -10.15 0.03
C ALA A 178 23.49 -11.57 0.37
N GLY A 179 24.34 -12.13 -0.49
CA GLY A 179 24.78 -13.53 -0.42
C GLY A 179 24.00 -14.41 -1.41
N CYS A 180 23.89 -15.71 -1.10
CA CYS A 180 23.16 -16.66 -1.96
C CYS A 180 21.75 -16.17 -2.26
N PHE A 181 21.48 -15.87 -3.54
CA PHE A 181 20.25 -15.22 -3.96
C PHE A 181 18.96 -16.04 -3.72
N TRP A 182 19.05 -17.34 -3.43
CA TRP A 182 17.90 -18.20 -3.17
C TRP A 182 17.20 -17.85 -1.86
N GLY A 183 17.98 -17.65 -0.79
CA GLY A 183 17.45 -17.22 0.50
C GLY A 183 16.95 -15.78 0.44
N VAL A 184 17.63 -14.95 -0.33
CA VAL A 184 17.26 -13.54 -0.54
C VAL A 184 15.92 -13.44 -1.26
N GLU A 185 15.73 -14.19 -2.35
CA GLU A 185 14.46 -14.22 -3.09
C GLU A 185 13.30 -14.66 -2.22
N GLU A 186 13.50 -15.71 -1.42
CA GLU A 186 12.47 -16.22 -0.52
C GLU A 186 12.04 -15.19 0.53
N ALA A 187 12.98 -14.37 1.01
CA ALA A 187 12.70 -13.31 1.97
C ALA A 187 11.84 -12.17 1.38
N PHE A 188 12.10 -11.79 0.12
CA PHE A 188 11.38 -10.69 -0.53
C PHE A 188 10.06 -11.10 -1.19
N ARG A 189 9.98 -12.28 -1.83
CA ARG A 189 8.79 -12.69 -2.60
C ARG A 189 7.50 -12.78 -1.77
N LYS A 190 7.63 -12.96 -0.45
CA LYS A 190 6.51 -13.11 0.49
C LYS A 190 6.01 -11.76 1.04
N LEU A 191 6.71 -10.67 0.77
CA LEU A 191 6.34 -9.36 1.29
C LEU A 191 5.09 -8.82 0.58
N PRO A 192 4.07 -8.36 1.32
CA PRO A 192 2.98 -7.61 0.73
C PRO A 192 3.50 -6.41 -0.06
N GLY A 193 3.02 -6.24 -1.30
CA GLY A 193 3.46 -5.16 -2.19
C GLY A 193 4.61 -5.54 -3.12
N VAL A 194 5.29 -6.66 -2.90
CA VAL A 194 6.19 -7.23 -3.91
C VAL A 194 5.34 -7.91 -4.99
N LEU A 195 5.50 -7.45 -6.23
CA LEU A 195 4.72 -7.88 -7.39
C LEU A 195 5.43 -9.02 -8.12
N ASN A 196 6.76 -8.93 -8.25
CA ASN A 196 7.57 -9.93 -8.92
C ASN A 196 9.02 -9.91 -8.38
N THR A 197 9.68 -11.07 -8.45
CA THR A 197 11.09 -11.23 -8.11
C THR A 197 11.80 -12.03 -9.20
N LYS A 198 13.05 -11.66 -9.48
CA LYS A 198 13.96 -12.42 -10.35
C LYS A 198 15.35 -12.46 -9.73
N VAL A 199 15.98 -13.62 -9.73
CA VAL A 199 17.40 -13.73 -9.35
C VAL A 199 18.30 -13.66 -10.58
N GLY A 200 19.51 -13.17 -10.41
CA GLY A 200 20.41 -12.88 -11.52
C GLY A 200 21.75 -12.34 -11.09
N TYR A 201 22.47 -11.78 -12.07
CA TYR A 201 23.84 -11.31 -11.94
C TYR A 201 23.93 -9.85 -12.37
N THR A 202 24.56 -8.99 -11.56
CA THR A 202 24.76 -7.57 -11.88
C THR A 202 25.99 -6.99 -11.18
N GLY A 203 26.38 -5.76 -11.51
CA GLY A 203 27.53 -5.08 -10.92
C GLY A 203 28.91 -5.58 -11.37
N GLY A 204 28.95 -6.46 -12.37
CA GLY A 204 30.17 -6.95 -13.02
C GLY A 204 30.36 -6.35 -14.43
N HIS A 205 31.30 -6.92 -15.17
CA HIS A 205 31.74 -6.40 -16.48
C HIS A 205 31.58 -7.39 -17.64
N VAL A 206 31.17 -8.63 -17.37
CA VAL A 206 30.97 -9.65 -18.41
C VAL A 206 29.51 -9.60 -18.87
N GLU A 207 29.27 -9.56 -20.17
CA GLU A 207 27.91 -9.57 -20.71
C GLU A 207 27.32 -10.98 -20.72
N ASN A 208 26.08 -11.13 -20.28
CA ASN A 208 25.32 -12.40 -20.24
C ASN A 208 26.09 -13.56 -19.60
N PRO A 209 26.63 -13.40 -18.37
CA PRO A 209 27.43 -14.44 -17.73
C PRO A 209 26.56 -15.65 -17.36
N SER A 210 27.12 -16.86 -17.44
CA SER A 210 26.52 -18.06 -16.84
C SER A 210 26.80 -18.16 -15.34
N TYR A 211 26.04 -18.99 -14.62
CA TYR A 211 26.32 -19.28 -13.21
C TYR A 211 27.77 -19.75 -12.98
N GLU A 212 28.29 -20.64 -13.82
CA GLU A 212 29.66 -21.17 -13.70
C GLU A 212 30.71 -20.07 -13.87
N GLU A 213 30.47 -19.12 -14.78
CA GLU A 213 31.36 -17.98 -14.98
C GLU A 213 31.34 -17.07 -13.74
N VAL A 214 30.18 -16.80 -13.17
CA VAL A 214 30.06 -16.01 -11.93
C VAL A 214 30.73 -16.71 -10.75
N CYS A 215 30.58 -18.02 -10.61
CA CYS A 215 31.28 -18.80 -9.58
C CYS A 215 32.80 -18.79 -9.71
N SER A 216 33.36 -18.47 -10.88
CA SER A 216 34.81 -18.36 -11.09
C SER A 216 35.43 -17.10 -10.48
N ASP A 217 34.61 -16.16 -9.96
CA ASP A 217 35.03 -14.87 -9.40
C ASP A 217 35.72 -13.92 -10.41
N SER A 218 35.69 -14.27 -11.71
CA SER A 218 36.35 -13.49 -12.76
C SER A 218 35.46 -12.41 -13.39
N THR A 219 34.14 -12.49 -13.22
CA THR A 219 33.18 -11.64 -13.93
C THR A 219 32.87 -10.33 -13.20
N GLY A 220 33.20 -10.25 -11.90
CA GLY A 220 32.87 -9.15 -11.00
C GLY A 220 31.38 -9.03 -10.64
N HIS A 221 30.52 -9.92 -11.17
CA HIS A 221 29.09 -9.89 -10.85
C HIS A 221 28.83 -10.31 -9.40
N ALA A 222 27.82 -9.69 -8.79
CA ALA A 222 27.17 -10.19 -7.58
C ALA A 222 25.97 -11.06 -7.97
N GLU A 223 25.71 -12.10 -7.17
CA GLU A 223 24.39 -12.70 -7.09
C GLU A 223 23.42 -11.66 -6.51
N ALA A 224 22.39 -11.36 -7.27
CA ALA A 224 21.46 -10.30 -6.97
C ALA A 224 20.00 -10.73 -7.23
N ILE A 225 19.10 -9.98 -6.63
CA ILE A 225 17.67 -10.01 -6.90
C ILE A 225 17.24 -8.69 -7.54
N GLU A 226 16.41 -8.76 -8.58
CA GLU A 226 15.59 -7.65 -9.05
C GLU A 226 14.15 -7.85 -8.53
N ILE A 227 13.63 -6.82 -7.87
CA ILE A 227 12.31 -6.80 -7.25
C ILE A 227 11.48 -5.74 -7.96
N GLU A 228 10.31 -6.14 -8.47
CA GLU A 228 9.26 -5.22 -8.87
C GLU A 228 8.27 -5.10 -7.71
N PHE A 229 8.02 -3.89 -7.23
CA PHE A 229 7.17 -3.64 -6.07
C PHE A 229 6.22 -2.47 -6.29
N ASP A 230 5.09 -2.47 -5.59
CA ASP A 230 4.14 -1.38 -5.55
C ASP A 230 4.50 -0.42 -4.40
N PRO A 231 4.99 0.80 -4.69
CA PRO A 231 5.39 1.79 -3.69
C PRO A 231 4.22 2.32 -2.86
N SER A 232 2.97 2.05 -3.26
CA SER A 232 1.78 2.38 -2.47
C SER A 232 1.48 1.35 -1.37
N ILE A 233 2.10 0.16 -1.46
CA ILE A 233 1.93 -0.94 -0.49
C ILE A 233 3.19 -1.16 0.35
N VAL A 234 4.38 -1.11 -0.28
CA VAL A 234 5.68 -1.27 0.39
C VAL A 234 6.65 -0.21 -0.10
N SER A 235 7.28 0.54 0.82
CA SER A 235 8.23 1.57 0.41
C SER A 235 9.61 1.01 0.10
N TYR A 236 10.40 1.70 -0.72
CA TYR A 236 11.79 1.31 -0.97
C TYR A 236 12.61 1.30 0.34
N ARG A 237 12.35 2.22 1.27
CA ARG A 237 12.97 2.23 2.61
C ARG A 237 12.66 0.95 3.40
N ASP A 238 11.45 0.42 3.31
CA ASP A 238 11.08 -0.85 3.95
C ASP A 238 11.85 -2.01 3.33
N LEU A 239 11.97 -2.03 2.00
CA LEU A 239 12.78 -3.05 1.30
C LEU A 239 14.26 -3.00 1.71
N VAL A 240 14.84 -1.80 1.84
CA VAL A 240 16.22 -1.64 2.36
C VAL A 240 16.33 -2.10 3.82
N SER A 241 15.30 -1.87 4.63
CA SER A 241 15.28 -2.34 6.01
C SER A 241 15.23 -3.86 6.09
N VAL A 242 14.41 -4.51 5.26
CA VAL A 242 14.41 -5.98 5.11
C VAL A 242 15.78 -6.46 4.65
N PHE A 243 16.36 -5.81 3.63
CA PHE A 243 17.70 -6.13 3.13
C PHE A 243 18.74 -6.23 4.25
N PHE A 244 18.84 -5.21 5.12
CA PHE A 244 19.81 -5.23 6.23
C PHE A 244 19.49 -6.27 7.32
N ASN A 245 18.25 -6.74 7.41
CA ASN A 245 17.83 -7.73 8.41
C ASN A 245 18.01 -9.19 7.98
N ILE A 246 18.12 -9.46 6.67
CA ILE A 246 18.15 -10.85 6.14
C ILE A 246 19.56 -11.42 5.97
N HIS A 247 20.60 -10.61 6.15
CA HIS A 247 21.99 -11.01 5.94
C HIS A 247 22.93 -10.25 6.89
N ASN A 248 24.19 -10.66 7.00
CA ASN A 248 25.21 -9.89 7.72
C ASN A 248 25.83 -8.85 6.77
N PRO A 249 25.60 -7.54 6.97
CA PRO A 249 26.11 -6.50 6.07
C PRO A 249 27.56 -6.06 6.41
N THR A 250 28.22 -6.75 7.34
CA THR A 250 29.59 -6.43 7.80
C THR A 250 30.65 -7.41 7.28
N THR A 251 30.23 -8.46 6.58
CA THR A 251 31.12 -9.46 5.96
C THR A 251 31.49 -9.04 4.54
N LEU A 252 32.76 -8.72 4.34
CA LEU A 252 33.28 -8.37 3.02
C LEU A 252 33.36 -9.63 2.14
N ASN A 253 32.78 -9.57 0.94
CA ASN A 253 32.84 -10.63 -0.08
C ASN A 253 32.47 -12.03 0.45
N GLY A 254 31.37 -12.11 1.20
CA GLY A 254 30.84 -13.38 1.66
C GLY A 254 29.61 -13.25 2.55
N GLN A 255 28.84 -14.33 2.62
CA GLN A 255 27.72 -14.48 3.54
C GLN A 255 27.65 -15.89 4.12
N GLY A 256 27.80 -16.02 5.43
CA GLY A 256 27.81 -17.33 6.09
C GLY A 256 28.88 -18.28 5.51
N PRO A 257 28.51 -19.47 4.98
CA PRO A 257 29.45 -20.39 4.35
C PRO A 257 29.85 -19.99 2.92
N ASP A 258 29.13 -19.05 2.29
CA ASP A 258 29.33 -18.67 0.90
C ASP A 258 30.36 -17.54 0.83
N ILE A 259 31.56 -17.84 0.32
CA ILE A 259 32.70 -16.92 0.28
C ILE A 259 33.07 -16.62 -1.18
N GLY A 260 33.20 -15.34 -1.52
CA GLY A 260 33.51 -14.86 -2.86
C GLY A 260 32.87 -13.50 -3.17
N THR A 261 33.40 -12.76 -4.14
CA THR A 261 32.90 -11.41 -4.45
C THR A 261 31.47 -11.43 -4.99
N GLN A 262 31.03 -12.57 -5.54
CA GLN A 262 29.66 -12.78 -5.98
C GLN A 262 28.65 -12.77 -4.82
N TYR A 263 29.07 -13.04 -3.59
CA TYR A 263 28.20 -13.06 -2.40
C TYR A 263 28.27 -11.77 -1.59
N ARG A 264 28.87 -10.70 -2.13
CA ARG A 264 29.01 -9.42 -1.43
C ARG A 264 27.66 -8.77 -1.14
N SER A 265 27.65 -7.94 -0.10
CA SER A 265 26.52 -7.07 0.24
C SER A 265 26.54 -5.82 -0.64
N ALA A 266 25.53 -5.61 -1.48
CA ALA A 266 25.41 -4.43 -2.31
C ALA A 266 23.94 -4.02 -2.56
N ILE A 267 23.71 -2.71 -2.68
CA ILE A 267 22.46 -2.09 -3.11
C ILE A 267 22.72 -1.39 -4.44
N PHE A 268 21.94 -1.73 -5.46
CA PHE A 268 22.02 -1.15 -6.79
C PHE A 268 20.83 -0.21 -7.01
N TYR A 269 21.05 1.10 -6.89
CA TYR A 269 19.97 2.09 -6.96
C TYR A 269 19.61 2.45 -8.41
N HIS A 270 18.30 2.55 -8.67
CA HIS A 270 17.75 2.93 -9.98
C HIS A 270 17.48 4.44 -10.08
N THR A 271 17.35 5.13 -8.95
CA THR A 271 17.13 6.59 -8.90
C THR A 271 17.96 7.26 -7.79
N PRO A 272 18.18 8.59 -7.86
CA PRO A 272 18.83 9.35 -6.79
C PRO A 272 18.09 9.25 -5.45
N GLU A 273 16.76 9.17 -5.46
CA GLU A 273 15.94 9.03 -4.25
C GLU A 273 16.19 7.69 -3.57
N GLN A 274 16.33 6.60 -4.35
CA GLN A 274 16.71 5.29 -3.82
C GLN A 274 18.08 5.33 -3.15
N LYS A 275 19.07 5.97 -3.80
CA LYS A 275 20.39 6.17 -3.21
C LYS A 275 20.29 6.87 -1.86
N ALA A 276 19.58 8.01 -1.80
CA ALA A 276 19.42 8.78 -0.58
C ALA A 276 18.72 7.98 0.53
N GLN A 277 17.68 7.20 0.20
CA GLN A 277 16.98 6.35 1.16
C GLN A 277 17.88 5.21 1.68
N ALA A 278 18.65 4.56 0.80
CA ALA A 278 19.58 3.50 1.19
C ALA A 278 20.70 4.02 2.10
N GLU A 279 21.28 5.17 1.77
CA GLU A 279 22.29 5.85 2.60
C GLU A 279 21.72 6.26 3.96
N ALA A 280 20.49 6.78 4.00
CA ALA A 280 19.83 7.16 5.25
C ALA A 280 19.56 5.96 6.17
N VAL A 281 19.10 4.82 5.63
CA VAL A 281 18.90 3.60 6.43
C VAL A 281 20.24 3.06 6.93
N LYS A 282 21.26 2.98 6.06
CA LYS A 282 22.61 2.56 6.45
C LYS A 282 23.18 3.44 7.56
N ALA A 283 23.04 4.76 7.45
CA ALA A 283 23.51 5.70 8.46
C ALA A 283 22.78 5.54 9.80
N ALA A 284 21.46 5.32 9.77
CA ALA A 284 20.67 5.06 10.97
C ALA A 284 21.12 3.78 11.69
N LEU A 285 21.38 2.69 10.96
CA LEU A 285 21.87 1.43 11.53
C LEU A 285 23.25 1.58 12.20
N VAL A 286 24.13 2.40 11.61
CA VAL A 286 25.42 2.73 12.21
C VAL A 286 25.25 3.56 13.48
N ALA A 287 24.36 4.56 13.47
CA ALA A 287 24.09 5.42 14.62
C ALA A 287 23.47 4.64 15.79
N ASP A 288 22.58 3.69 15.50
CA ASP A 288 21.93 2.83 16.49
C ASP A 288 22.89 1.78 17.10
N GLY A 289 24.09 1.59 16.52
CA GLY A 289 25.06 0.60 16.99
C GLY A 289 24.58 -0.84 16.85
N GLN A 290 23.66 -1.13 15.92
CA GLN A 290 23.09 -2.48 15.75
C GLN A 290 24.12 -3.53 15.30
N PHE A 291 25.24 -3.08 14.70
CA PHE A 291 26.31 -3.94 14.23
C PHE A 291 27.62 -3.61 14.95
N GLU A 292 28.27 -4.63 15.51
CA GLU A 292 29.59 -4.50 16.16
C GLU A 292 30.71 -4.10 15.18
N LYS A 293 30.55 -4.50 13.92
CA LYS A 293 31.52 -4.26 12.84
C LYS A 293 30.96 -3.24 11.84
N THR A 294 31.86 -2.56 11.14
CA THR A 294 31.49 -1.59 10.11
C THR A 294 30.70 -2.26 8.98
N ILE A 295 29.59 -1.64 8.59
CA ILE A 295 28.79 -2.06 7.43
C ILE A 295 29.60 -1.84 6.15
N VAL A 296 29.89 -2.93 5.44
CA VAL A 296 30.66 -2.93 4.18
C VAL A 296 29.77 -2.88 2.93
N THR A 297 28.44 -2.87 3.09
CA THR A 297 27.48 -2.78 1.98
C THR A 297 27.81 -1.65 1.01
N GLU A 298 27.98 -2.01 -0.27
CA GLU A 298 28.17 -1.06 -1.36
C GLU A 298 26.83 -0.45 -1.79
N ILE A 299 26.81 0.84 -2.13
CA ILE A 299 25.62 1.52 -2.69
C ILE A 299 26.03 2.11 -4.05
N LEU A 300 25.65 1.43 -5.12
CA LEU A 300 26.13 1.67 -6.49
C LEU A 300 24.97 1.95 -7.44
N PRO A 301 25.16 2.70 -8.53
CA PRO A 301 24.13 2.83 -9.55
C PRO A 301 23.83 1.45 -10.16
N ALA A 302 22.56 1.20 -10.47
CA ALA A 302 22.15 -0.02 -11.15
C ALA A 302 22.78 -0.12 -12.54
N SER A 303 23.32 -1.30 -12.84
CA SER A 303 23.87 -1.67 -14.14
C SER A 303 22.97 -2.71 -14.84
N ALA A 304 23.40 -3.25 -15.98
CA ALA A 304 22.70 -4.36 -16.62
C ALA A 304 22.46 -5.52 -15.63
N PHE A 305 21.24 -6.03 -15.62
CA PHE A 305 20.83 -7.19 -14.83
C PHE A 305 20.65 -8.38 -15.77
N TYR A 306 21.43 -9.43 -15.54
CA TYR A 306 21.36 -10.67 -16.31
C TYR A 306 20.58 -11.70 -15.50
N GLU A 307 19.38 -12.05 -15.98
CA GLU A 307 18.53 -13.04 -15.32
C GLU A 307 19.25 -14.40 -15.28
N ALA A 308 19.33 -15.00 -14.10
CA ALA A 308 19.92 -16.32 -13.91
C ALA A 308 19.02 -17.41 -14.52
N GLU A 309 19.60 -18.59 -14.73
CA GLU A 309 18.94 -19.74 -15.33
C GLU A 309 17.64 -20.11 -14.57
N GLU A 310 16.64 -20.63 -15.29
CA GLU A 310 15.30 -20.93 -14.74
C GLU A 310 15.33 -21.85 -13.50
N TYR A 311 16.34 -22.70 -13.37
CA TYR A 311 16.47 -23.57 -12.20
C TYR A 311 16.84 -22.80 -10.92
N HIS A 312 17.45 -21.62 -11.02
CA HIS A 312 17.72 -20.75 -9.87
C HIS A 312 16.49 -19.95 -9.43
N GLN A 313 15.58 -19.63 -10.35
CA GLN A 313 14.36 -18.87 -10.06
C GLN A 313 13.45 -19.64 -9.10
N ARG A 314 13.05 -19.02 -7.99
CA ARG A 314 12.14 -19.59 -6.98
C ARG A 314 12.60 -20.95 -6.45
N TYR A 315 13.91 -21.14 -6.34
CA TYR A 315 14.50 -22.45 -6.02
C TYR A 315 13.96 -23.04 -4.71
N LEU A 316 13.90 -22.25 -3.63
CA LEU A 316 13.43 -22.70 -2.32
C LEU A 316 11.94 -23.08 -2.33
N GLU A 317 11.09 -22.29 -2.99
CA GLU A 317 9.68 -22.61 -3.23
C GLU A 317 9.53 -23.91 -4.03
N LYS A 318 10.25 -24.06 -5.15
CA LYS A 318 10.24 -25.28 -5.98
C LYS A 318 10.69 -26.53 -5.21
N LYS A 319 11.54 -26.36 -4.19
CA LYS A 319 12.02 -27.45 -3.31
C LYS A 319 11.18 -27.62 -2.04
N GLY A 320 10.17 -26.78 -1.79
CA GLY A 320 9.37 -26.80 -0.57
C GLY A 320 10.18 -26.53 0.71
N ARG A 321 11.28 -25.77 0.60
CA ARG A 321 12.20 -25.46 1.71
C ARG A 321 12.05 -24.00 2.12
N ALA A 322 12.19 -23.71 3.40
CA ALA A 322 12.17 -22.34 3.93
C ALA A 322 13.57 -21.67 3.93
N SER A 323 14.64 -22.46 3.81
CA SER A 323 16.02 -21.94 3.81
C SER A 323 16.96 -22.86 3.04
N CYS A 324 18.12 -22.32 2.66
CA CYS A 324 19.22 -23.08 2.05
C CYS A 324 19.94 -24.01 3.05
N ARG A 325 19.68 -23.87 4.36
CA ARG A 325 20.18 -24.77 5.41
C ARG A 325 19.31 -26.02 5.53
#